data_AF-A0A3S1HIF5-F1
#
_entry.id   AF-A0A3S1HIF5-F1
#
_cell.length_a   1.000
_cell.length_b   1.000
_cell.length_c   1.000
_cell.angle_alpha   90.00
_cell.angle_beta   90.00
_cell.angle_gamma   90.00
#
_symmetry.space_group_name_H-M   'P 1'
#
loop_
_entity.id
_entity.type
_entity.pdbx_description
1 polymer ?
#
loop_
_entity_poly.entity_id
_entity_poly.type
_entity_poly.pdbx_seq_one_letter_code
_entity_poly.pdbx_strand_id
1 'polypeptide(L)'
;VRSVSEGGDVSILRGALTLAGKIGDPVNPPGEGGKASGAIRAEQIRLAGDAAQLSKLDCVLAGTVIDTIFEGERMVYEVACAAIGDEVIRVFDHDPAAHTQFDIGESVFLGWNARDMLVFR
;
A
#
# COMPACT_ATOMS: atom_id res chain seq x y z
N VAL A 1 5.62 -15.39 -12.15
CA VAL A 1 4.57 -15.37 -11.11
C VAL A 1 3.33 -15.99 -11.72
N ARG A 2 2.83 -17.11 -11.18
CA ARG A 2 1.53 -17.74 -11.49
C ARG A 2 0.46 -17.03 -10.64
N SER A 3 -0.80 -16.78 -10.99
CA SER A 3 -1.70 -17.05 -12.11
C SER A 3 -2.88 -16.07 -12.00
N VAL A 4 -3.57 -15.75 -13.11
CA VAL A 4 -4.84 -14.99 -13.12
C VAL A 4 -5.95 -15.92 -12.63
N SER A 5 -6.71 -15.53 -11.60
CA SER A 5 -7.96 -16.21 -11.23
C SER A 5 -9.16 -15.52 -11.86
N GLU A 6 -10.14 -16.30 -12.30
CA GLU A 6 -11.46 -15.82 -12.73
C GLU A 6 -12.02 -14.81 -11.72
N GLY A 7 -12.27 -13.57 -12.16
CA GLY A 7 -12.78 -12.49 -11.30
C GLY A 7 -11.99 -11.18 -11.33
N GLY A 8 -10.91 -11.10 -12.12
CA GLY A 8 -10.09 -9.88 -12.23
C GLY A 8 -9.11 -9.69 -11.08
N ASP A 9 -8.90 -10.72 -10.28
CA ASP A 9 -7.86 -10.79 -9.25
C ASP A 9 -6.49 -11.07 -9.86
N VAL A 10 -5.47 -10.41 -9.34
CA VAL A 10 -4.08 -10.51 -9.80
C VAL A 10 -3.13 -10.27 -8.65
N SER A 11 -1.93 -10.86 -8.69
CA SER A 11 -0.89 -10.63 -7.69
C SER A 11 0.43 -10.25 -8.34
N ILE A 12 1.12 -9.28 -7.77
CA ILE A 12 2.49 -8.89 -8.12
C ILE A 12 3.44 -9.56 -7.13
N LEU A 13 4.52 -10.16 -7.64
CA LEU A 13 5.61 -10.66 -6.81
C LEU A 13 6.83 -9.74 -6.94
N ARG A 14 7.37 -9.29 -5.81
CA ARG A 14 8.64 -8.57 -5.71
C ARG A 14 9.53 -9.28 -4.68
N GLY A 15 10.52 -10.03 -5.14
CA GLY A 15 11.30 -10.90 -4.25
C GLY A 15 10.39 -11.91 -3.54
N ALA A 16 10.31 -11.84 -2.21
CA ALA A 16 9.39 -12.66 -1.41
C ALA A 16 8.03 -12.00 -1.14
N LEU A 17 7.88 -10.70 -1.45
CA LEU A 17 6.64 -9.96 -1.22
C LEU A 17 5.63 -10.28 -2.31
N THR A 18 4.44 -10.73 -1.90
CA THR A 18 3.28 -10.90 -2.79
C THR A 18 2.25 -9.83 -2.47
N LEU A 19 1.85 -9.04 -3.46
CA LEU A 19 0.85 -8.00 -3.33
C LEU A 19 -0.36 -8.36 -4.18
N ALA A 20 -1.50 -8.62 -3.53
CA ALA A 20 -2.75 -8.89 -4.21
C ALA A 20 -3.43 -7.58 -4.65
N GLY A 21 -4.11 -7.63 -5.80
CA GLY A 21 -4.76 -6.50 -6.42
C GLY A 21 -5.85 -6.91 -7.41
N LYS A 22 -6.42 -5.91 -8.07
CA LYS A 22 -7.36 -6.07 -9.18
C LYS A 22 -6.74 -5.60 -10.48
N ILE A 23 -7.13 -6.21 -11.60
CA ILE A 23 -6.72 -5.75 -12.94
C ILE A 23 -7.23 -4.33 -13.15
N GLY A 24 -6.32 -3.38 -13.35
CA GLY A 24 -6.64 -1.97 -13.56
C GLY A 24 -7.02 -1.64 -15.00
N ASP A 25 -6.54 -2.42 -15.98
CA ASP A 25 -6.91 -2.33 -17.39
C ASP A 25 -7.35 -3.70 -17.92
N PRO A 26 -8.67 -3.98 -17.98
CA PRO A 26 -9.19 -5.24 -18.49
C PRO A 26 -8.90 -5.49 -19.97
N VAL A 27 -8.60 -4.44 -20.76
CA VAL A 27 -8.33 -4.55 -22.20
C VAL A 27 -6.88 -4.99 -22.43
N ASN A 28 -5.95 -4.56 -21.57
CA ASN A 28 -4.54 -4.95 -21.63
C ASN A 28 -4.04 -5.44 -20.27
N PRO A 29 -4.50 -6.62 -19.82
CA PRO A 29 -4.14 -7.14 -18.51
C PRO A 29 -2.64 -7.50 -18.44
N PRO A 30 -2.05 -7.47 -17.23
CA PRO A 30 -0.70 -7.98 -17.01
C PRO A 30 -0.59 -9.45 -17.47
N GLY A 31 0.45 -9.76 -18.25
CA GLY A 31 0.74 -11.13 -18.65
C GLY A 31 1.40 -11.92 -17.52
N GLU A 32 1.10 -13.22 -17.41
CA GLU A 32 1.72 -14.08 -16.40
C GLU A 32 3.26 -14.06 -16.51
N GLY A 33 3.95 -13.80 -15.40
CA GLY A 33 5.41 -13.66 -15.36
C GLY A 33 5.97 -12.43 -16.09
N GLY A 34 5.11 -11.58 -16.66
CA GLY A 34 5.49 -10.32 -17.27
C GLY A 34 5.83 -9.25 -16.23
N LYS A 35 6.25 -8.09 -16.75
CA LYS A 35 6.31 -6.87 -15.94
C LYS A 35 4.89 -6.45 -15.58
N ALA A 36 4.76 -5.84 -14.41
CA ALA A 36 3.54 -5.26 -13.91
C ALA A 36 3.87 -4.09 -12.99
N SER A 37 2.93 -3.16 -12.86
CA SER A 37 2.98 -2.06 -11.90
C SER A 37 1.73 -2.07 -11.02
N GLY A 38 1.92 -1.88 -9.72
CA GLY A 38 0.83 -1.71 -8.77
C GLY A 38 0.60 -0.24 -8.48
N ALA A 39 -0.66 0.18 -8.43
CA ALA A 39 -1.04 1.53 -8.04
C ALA A 39 -2.14 1.47 -6.98
N ILE A 40 -1.97 2.26 -5.93
CA ILE A 40 -2.95 2.43 -4.86
C ILE A 40 -3.05 3.92 -4.53
N ARG A 41 -4.25 4.41 -4.23
CA ARG A 41 -4.43 5.80 -3.79
C ARG A 41 -3.97 5.95 -2.34
N ALA A 42 -3.24 7.02 -2.04
CA ALA A 42 -2.71 7.29 -0.69
C ALA A 42 -3.79 7.29 0.41
N GLU A 43 -5.01 7.74 0.10
CA GLU A 43 -6.17 7.74 0.99
C GLU A 43 -6.73 6.34 1.32
N GLN A 44 -6.35 5.31 0.55
CA GLN A 44 -6.79 3.91 0.79
C GLN A 44 -5.79 3.14 1.66
N ILE A 45 -4.64 3.75 1.96
CA ILE A 45 -3.61 3.17 2.81
C ILE A 45 -3.91 3.61 4.24
N ARG A 46 -3.93 2.63 5.16
CA ARG A 46 -4.07 2.87 6.60
C ARG A 46 -2.70 2.85 7.24
N LEU A 47 -2.52 3.66 8.28
CA LEU A 47 -1.31 3.76 9.08
C LEU A 47 -1.62 3.37 10.53
N ALA A 48 -0.72 2.63 11.18
CA ALA A 48 -0.86 2.19 12.56
C ALA A 48 0.51 2.04 13.24
N GLY A 49 0.57 2.27 14.55
CA GLY A 49 1.78 1.96 15.34
C GLY A 49 1.93 0.46 15.66
N ASP A 50 0.87 -0.32 15.50
CA ASP A 50 0.85 -1.77 15.75
C ASP A 50 0.18 -2.51 14.58
N ALA A 51 0.87 -3.51 14.03
CA ALA A 51 0.37 -4.38 12.98
C ALA A 51 -0.96 -5.06 13.33
N ALA A 52 -1.21 -5.35 14.62
CA ALA A 52 -2.45 -5.98 15.06
C ALA A 52 -3.70 -5.12 14.73
N GLN A 53 -3.55 -3.80 14.70
CA GLN A 53 -4.62 -2.86 14.32
C GLN A 53 -5.02 -3.00 12.85
N LEU A 54 -4.11 -3.53 12.02
CA LEU A 54 -4.29 -3.72 10.58
C LEU A 54 -4.52 -5.19 10.20
N SER A 55 -4.65 -6.10 11.17
CA SER A 55 -4.73 -7.57 10.98
C SER A 55 -5.88 -8.06 10.07
N LYS A 56 -6.88 -7.21 9.80
CA LYS A 56 -8.00 -7.52 8.91
C LYS A 56 -7.79 -7.10 7.45
N LEU A 57 -6.67 -6.44 7.15
CA LEU A 57 -6.33 -5.99 5.80
C LEU A 57 -5.55 -7.08 5.07
N ASP A 58 -5.67 -7.10 3.76
CA ASP A 58 -5.03 -8.12 2.91
C ASP A 58 -3.51 -7.93 2.80
N CYS A 59 -3.04 -6.68 2.95
CA CYS A 59 -1.62 -6.33 2.95
C CYS A 59 -1.29 -5.54 4.22
N VAL A 60 -0.19 -5.93 4.87
CA VAL A 60 0.42 -5.18 5.98
C VAL A 60 1.93 -5.16 5.77
N LEU A 61 2.52 -3.96 5.72
CA LEU A 61 3.95 -3.75 5.56
C LEU A 61 4.50 -2.89 6.71
N ALA A 62 5.66 -3.25 7.23
CA ALA A 62 6.39 -2.39 8.14
C ALA A 62 7.06 -1.24 7.37
N GLY A 63 7.14 -0.07 7.99
CA GLY A 63 7.79 1.10 7.44
C GLY A 63 8.28 2.06 8.52
N THR A 64 8.97 3.11 8.07
CA THR A 64 9.45 4.20 8.91
C THR A 64 9.00 5.52 8.32
N VAL A 65 8.39 6.37 9.14
CA VAL A 65 8.01 7.72 8.72
C VAL A 65 9.27 8.51 8.42
N ILE A 66 9.36 9.08 7.22
CA ILE A 66 10.50 9.91 6.79
C ILE A 66 10.12 11.38 6.63
N ASP A 67 8.83 11.69 6.46
CA ASP A 67 8.32 13.05 6.49
C ASP A 67 6.85 13.06 6.96
N THR A 68 6.45 14.18 7.55
CA THR A 68 5.10 14.42 8.06
C THR A 68 4.67 15.83 7.68
N ILE A 69 3.66 15.94 6.84
CA ILE A 69 3.20 17.20 6.25
C ILE A 69 1.74 17.44 6.63
N PHE A 70 1.43 18.62 7.17
CA PHE A 70 0.05 19.04 7.37
C PHE A 70 -0.44 19.86 6.17
N GLU A 71 -1.50 19.39 5.51
CA GLU A 71 -2.11 20.05 4.33
C GLU A 71 -3.41 20.79 4.67
N GLY A 72 -3.54 21.28 5.91
CA GLY A 72 -4.70 22.07 6.36
C GLY A 72 -5.87 21.24 6.88
N GLU A 73 -6.30 20.21 6.15
CA GLU A 73 -7.42 19.33 6.57
C GLU A 73 -7.01 17.87 6.79
N ARG A 74 -5.76 17.52 6.52
CA ARG A 74 -5.23 16.16 6.63
C ARG A 74 -3.74 16.16 6.94
N MET A 75 -3.27 15.04 7.48
CA MET A 75 -1.85 14.73 7.54
C MET A 75 -1.46 13.89 6.33
N VAL A 76 -0.30 14.17 5.77
CA VAL A 76 0.36 13.34 4.76
C VAL A 76 1.63 12.80 5.37
N TYR A 77 1.75 11.48 5.41
CA TYR A 77 2.97 10.81 5.82
C TYR A 77 3.70 10.29 4.58
N GLU A 78 5.00 10.55 4.51
CA GLU A 78 5.90 9.84 3.62
C GLU A 78 6.57 8.72 4.43
N VAL A 79 6.43 7.47 3.97
CA VAL A 79 6.89 6.28 4.69
C VAL A 79 7.83 5.48 3.80
N ALA A 80 9.05 5.29 4.27
CA ALA A 80 10.01 4.37 3.67
C ALA A 80 9.65 2.92 4.04
N CYS A 81 9.57 2.03 3.06
CA CYS A 81 9.20 0.64 3.26
C CYS A 81 10.18 -0.29 2.56
N ALA A 82 11.12 -0.86 3.31
CA ALA A 82 12.18 -1.71 2.77
C ALA A 82 11.66 -2.92 1.97
N ALA A 83 10.45 -3.42 2.27
CA ALA A 83 9.83 -4.53 1.55
C ALA A 83 9.54 -4.19 0.07
N ILE A 84 9.39 -2.90 -0.26
CA ILE A 84 9.19 -2.44 -1.62
C ILE A 84 10.41 -1.71 -2.20
N GLY A 85 11.57 -1.71 -1.53
CA GLY A 85 12.80 -1.07 -2.01
C GLY A 85 13.01 0.35 -1.50
N ASP A 86 13.51 1.23 -2.37
CA ASP A 86 13.83 2.63 -2.07
C ASP A 86 12.62 3.55 -2.34
N GLU A 87 11.50 2.98 -2.78
CA GLU A 87 10.26 3.68 -3.04
C GLU A 87 9.59 4.17 -1.75
N VAL A 88 9.04 5.39 -1.81
CA VAL A 88 8.31 6.04 -0.71
C VAL A 88 6.82 5.87 -0.92
N ILE A 89 6.12 5.43 0.14
CA ILE A 89 4.65 5.37 0.17
C ILE A 89 4.13 6.65 0.81
N ARG A 90 3.16 7.30 0.16
CA ARG A 90 2.39 8.39 0.75
C ARG A 90 1.08 7.88 1.33
N VAL A 91 0.76 8.33 2.53
CA VAL A 91 -0.50 8.01 3.22
C VAL A 91 -1.22 9.30 3.56
N PHE A 92 -2.52 9.37 3.24
CA PHE A 92 -3.37 10.50 3.61
C PHE A 92 -4.23 10.12 4.80
N ASP A 93 -4.00 10.78 5.93
CA ASP A 93 -4.79 10.64 7.14
C ASP A 93 -5.74 11.85 7.27
N HIS A 94 -7.02 11.58 6.98
CA HIS A 94 -8.10 12.56 6.98
C HIS A 94 -8.75 12.74 8.35
N ASP A 95 -8.37 11.97 9.38
CA ASP A 95 -8.91 12.12 10.73
C ASP A 95 -7.79 12.35 11.76
N PRO A 96 -7.10 13.51 11.68
CA PRO A 96 -6.02 13.84 12.60
C PRO A 96 -6.48 14.04 14.05
N ALA A 97 -7.81 14.07 14.31
CA ALA A 97 -8.38 14.23 15.63
C ALA A 97 -8.70 12.87 16.30
N ALA A 98 -8.97 11.81 15.54
CA ALA A 98 -9.20 10.47 16.05
C ALA A 98 -7.96 9.56 16.06
N HIS A 99 -6.86 9.97 15.41
CA HIS A 99 -5.66 9.15 15.25
C HIS A 99 -4.41 9.68 16.00
N THR A 100 -3.63 8.72 16.50
CA THR A 100 -2.25 8.91 16.94
C THR A 100 -1.45 9.55 15.81
N GLN A 101 -0.84 10.71 16.06
CA GLN A 101 0.11 11.31 15.12
C GLN A 101 1.45 10.58 15.21
N PHE A 102 2.10 10.42 14.07
CA PHE A 102 3.41 9.77 13.99
C PHE A 102 4.50 10.78 13.67
N ASP A 103 5.62 10.69 14.38
CA ASP A 103 6.77 11.57 14.17
C ASP A 103 7.74 11.00 13.13
N ILE A 104 8.55 11.88 12.54
CA ILE A 104 9.65 11.48 11.66
C ILE A 104 10.60 10.54 12.43
N GLY A 105 10.92 9.39 11.82
CA GLY A 105 11.74 8.32 12.40
C GLY A 105 10.93 7.25 13.14
N GLU A 106 9.62 7.42 13.31
CA GLU A 106 8.79 6.45 14.00
C GLU A 106 8.55 5.20 13.14
N SER A 107 8.55 4.03 13.80
CA SER A 107 8.22 2.75 13.18
C SER A 107 6.71 2.56 13.14
N VAL A 108 6.21 2.28 11.93
CA VAL A 108 4.78 2.20 11.64
C VAL A 108 4.47 0.99 10.76
N PHE A 109 3.19 0.67 10.65
CA PHE A 109 2.66 -0.33 9.74
C PHE A 109 1.70 0.34 8.76
N LEU A 110 1.89 0.02 7.48
CA LEU A 110 1.04 0.39 6.37
C LEU A 110 0.12 -0.78 6.05
N GLY A 111 -1.14 -0.53 5.70
CA GLY A 111 -2.00 -1.62 5.23
C GLY A 111 -3.16 -1.20 4.37
N TRP A 112 -3.62 -2.12 3.53
CA TRP A 112 -4.72 -1.91 2.59
C TRP A 112 -5.37 -3.24 2.19
N ASN A 113 -6.57 -3.17 1.59
CA ASN A 113 -7.21 -4.34 1.01
C ASN A 113 -6.80 -4.52 -0.45
N ALA A 114 -6.76 -5.76 -0.93
CA ALA A 114 -6.41 -6.10 -2.30
C ALA A 114 -7.32 -5.39 -3.33
N ARG A 115 -8.60 -5.22 -3.00
CA ARG A 115 -9.56 -4.51 -3.87
C ARG A 115 -9.20 -3.05 -4.14
N ASP A 116 -8.39 -2.44 -3.29
CA ASP A 116 -8.02 -1.02 -3.36
C ASP A 116 -6.73 -0.80 -4.19
N MET A 117 -6.00 -1.88 -4.52
CA MET A 117 -4.82 -1.86 -5.39
C MET A 117 -5.18 -2.27 -6.82
N LEU A 118 -4.84 -1.42 -7.78
CA LEU A 118 -4.95 -1.72 -9.22
C LEU A 118 -3.60 -2.16 -9.76
N VAL A 119 -3.62 -3.15 -10.66
CA VAL A 119 -2.44 -3.70 -11.30
C VAL A 119 -2.52 -3.53 -12.80
N PHE A 120 -1.46 -2.96 -13.37
CA PHE A 120 -1.28 -2.69 -14.78
C PHE A 120 -0.06 -3.43 -15.32
N ARG A 121 0.02 -3.54 -16.65
CA ARG A 121 1.18 -4.08 -17.35
C ARG A 121 2.42 -3.19 -17.20
#